data_AF-A0A9E4XZI1-F1
#
_entry.id   AF-A0A9E4XZI1-F1
#
_cell.length_a   1.000
_cell.length_b   1.000
_cell.length_c   1.000
_cell.angle_alpha   90.00
_cell.angle_beta   90.00
_cell.angle_gamma   90.00
#
_symmetry.space_group_name_H-M   'P 1'
#
loop_
_entity.id
_entity.type
_entity.pdbx_description
1 polymer ?
#
loop_
_entity_poly.entity_id
_entity_poly.type
_entity_poly.pdbx_seq_one_letter_code
_entity_poly.pdbx_strand_id
1 'polypeptide(L)'
;MPVTDAPIPFQVTRELLLDIYQAAREAFPAECCGWLAGPADGDEVTAARRCVNAQDSGTHPTVAGRGAETAYVFTGADLLDLNHSLDSELPARIIYHSHPNGQAYFSPTDREVATSPWGDG
;
A
#
# COMPACT_ATOMS: atom_id res chain seq x y z
N MET A 1 -31.39 15.47 5.75
CA MET A 1 -30.07 16.05 5.42
C MET A 1 -29.23 14.93 4.84
N PRO A 2 -28.72 15.01 3.61
CA PRO A 2 -27.81 13.98 3.13
C PRO A 2 -26.50 14.15 3.90
N VAL A 3 -26.09 13.12 4.64
CA VAL A 3 -24.72 13.03 5.14
C VAL A 3 -23.89 12.80 3.90
N THR A 4 -22.97 13.72 3.60
CA THR A 4 -21.98 13.48 2.55
C THR A 4 -20.96 12.54 3.16
N ASP A 5 -20.97 11.28 2.72
CA ASP A 5 -20.12 10.18 3.21
C ASP A 5 -18.69 10.33 2.66
N ALA A 6 -18.10 11.51 2.87
CA ALA A 6 -16.74 11.78 2.45
C ALA A 6 -15.77 11.08 3.42
N PRO A 7 -14.78 10.33 2.93
CA PRO A 7 -13.83 9.67 3.80
C PRO A 7 -13.07 10.70 4.65
N ILE A 8 -12.87 10.39 5.92
CA ILE A 8 -12.08 11.22 6.83
C ILE A 8 -10.61 11.14 6.37
N PRO A 9 -9.94 12.27 6.08
CA PRO A 9 -8.57 12.26 5.62
C PRO A 9 -7.64 11.85 6.76
N PHE A 10 -6.70 10.95 6.47
CA PHE A 10 -5.62 10.64 7.40
C PHE A 10 -4.53 11.72 7.38
N GLN A 11 -4.06 12.11 8.56
CA GLN A 11 -2.85 12.89 8.77
C GLN A 11 -1.63 11.99 8.58
N VAL A 12 -0.79 12.35 7.61
CA VAL A 12 0.49 11.70 7.35
C VAL A 12 1.58 12.71 7.66
N THR A 13 2.46 12.40 8.63
CA THR A 13 3.53 13.33 8.99
C THR A 13 4.51 13.51 7.82
N ARG A 14 5.17 14.68 7.78
CA ARG A 14 6.17 14.98 6.75
C ARG A 14 7.34 13.99 6.79
N GLU A 15 7.74 13.56 7.98
CA GLU A 15 8.80 12.56 8.18
C GLU A 15 8.41 11.23 7.53
N LEU A 16 7.19 10.76 7.80
CA LEU A 16 6.70 9.51 7.24
C LEU A 16 6.61 9.55 5.71
N LEU A 17 6.14 10.68 5.15
CA LEU A 17 6.13 10.89 3.70
C LEU A 17 7.54 10.85 3.10
N LEU A 18 8.51 11.48 3.74
CA LEU A 18 9.90 11.46 3.28
C LEU A 18 10.51 10.07 3.34
N ASP A 19 10.19 9.29 4.37
CA ASP A 19 10.64 7.90 4.49
C ASP A 19 10.08 7.02 3.37
N ILE A 20 8.82 7.21 2.99
CA ILE A 20 8.20 6.49 1.85
C ILE A 20 8.84 6.93 0.54
N TYR A 21 9.08 8.23 0.34
CA TYR A 21 9.76 8.73 -0.85
C TYR A 21 11.19 8.22 -0.97
N GLN A 22 11.90 8.08 0.15
CA GLN A 22 13.22 7.47 0.17
C GLN A 22 13.13 6.00 -0.22
N ALA A 23 12.19 5.23 0.34
CA ALA A 23 11.99 3.83 -0.02
C ALA A 23 11.70 3.64 -1.52
N ALA A 24 10.88 4.51 -2.11
CA ALA A 24 10.60 4.49 -3.55
C ALA A 24 11.84 4.75 -4.40
N ARG A 25 12.72 5.67 -3.97
CA ARG A 25 14.00 5.96 -4.66
C ARG A 25 14.99 4.81 -4.54
N GLU A 26 15.04 4.15 -3.39
CA GLU A 26 15.91 2.99 -3.13
C GLU A 26 15.47 1.75 -3.92
N ALA A 27 14.16 1.58 -4.13
CA ALA A 27 13.60 0.45 -4.87
C ALA A 27 13.74 0.58 -6.41
N PHE A 28 13.97 1.79 -6.93
CA PHE A 28 14.10 2.02 -8.37
C PHE A 28 15.17 1.08 -8.99
N PRO A 29 14.87 0.41 -10.13
CA PRO A 29 13.74 0.62 -11.03
C PRO A 29 12.44 -0.10 -10.68
N ALA A 30 12.43 -0.91 -9.61
CA ALA A 30 11.24 -1.64 -9.18
C ALA A 30 10.23 -0.74 -8.42
N GLU A 31 8.97 -1.17 -8.37
CA GLU A 31 7.97 -0.61 -7.47
C GLU A 31 8.32 -0.98 -6.03
N CYS A 32 8.32 0.01 -5.12
CA CYS A 32 8.25 -0.25 -3.69
C CYS A 32 6.79 -0.43 -3.26
N CYS A 33 6.57 -1.10 -2.14
CA CYS A 33 5.24 -1.24 -1.55
C CYS A 33 5.32 -1.36 -0.02
N GLY A 34 4.19 -1.19 0.65
CA GLY A 34 4.11 -1.25 2.10
C GLY A 34 2.75 -0.79 2.63
N TRP A 35 2.68 -0.61 3.95
CA TRP A 35 1.51 -0.01 4.58
C TRP A 35 1.89 1.02 5.64
N LEU A 36 0.96 1.95 5.89
CA LEU A 36 1.02 2.90 6.99
C LEU A 36 0.08 2.45 8.09
N ALA A 37 0.54 2.56 9.33
CA ALA A 37 -0.18 2.14 10.52
C ALA A 37 -0.37 3.31 11.48
N GLY A 38 -1.44 3.27 12.26
CA GLY A 38 -1.80 4.31 13.21
C GLY A 38 -2.94 3.87 14.11
N PRO A 39 -3.28 4.65 15.17
CA PRO A 39 -4.29 4.27 16.14
C PRO A 39 -5.66 3.95 15.50
N ALA A 40 -6.34 2.91 15.99
CA ALA A 40 -7.60 2.44 15.42
C ALA A 40 -8.70 3.51 15.39
N ASP A 41 -8.79 4.29 16.48
CA ASP A 41 -9.76 5.38 16.68
C ASP A 41 -9.23 6.76 16.25
N GLY A 42 -8.05 6.79 15.62
CA GLY A 42 -7.39 8.02 15.17
C GLY A 42 -7.55 8.26 13.66
N ASP A 43 -7.32 9.51 13.28
CA ASP A 43 -7.19 9.97 11.90
C ASP A 43 -5.73 10.22 11.52
N GLU A 44 -4.77 9.61 12.24
CA GLU A 44 -3.34 9.75 11.95
C GLU A 44 -2.68 8.41 11.63
N VAL A 45 -1.65 8.44 10.79
CA VAL A 45 -0.70 7.34 10.62
C VAL A 45 0.66 7.76 11.16
N THR A 46 1.22 6.91 12.01
CA THR A 46 2.41 7.22 12.82
C THR A 46 3.58 6.29 12.51
N ALA A 47 3.35 5.22 11.75
CA ALA A 47 4.38 4.27 11.35
C ALA A 47 4.23 3.82 9.89
N ALA A 48 5.34 3.47 9.26
CA ALA A 48 5.38 2.90 7.92
C ALA A 48 6.11 1.56 7.98
N ARG A 49 5.48 0.52 7.43
CA ARG A 49 6.11 -0.76 7.19
C ARG A 49 6.41 -0.89 5.70
N ARG A 50 7.69 -0.95 5.35
CA ARG A 50 8.16 -1.26 3.99
C ARG A 50 8.09 -2.77 3.77
N CYS A 51 7.55 -3.20 2.64
CA CYS A 51 7.53 -4.60 2.20
C CYS A 51 8.62 -4.86 1.17
N VAL A 52 8.99 -6.13 1.02
CA VAL A 52 9.83 -6.57 -0.11
C VAL A 52 8.92 -6.86 -1.30
N ASN A 53 9.22 -6.28 -2.46
CA ASN A 53 8.46 -6.57 -3.68
C ASN A 53 8.77 -8.00 -4.15
N ALA A 54 7.83 -8.92 -3.94
CA ALA A 54 7.96 -10.32 -4.32
C ALA A 54 7.75 -10.57 -5.83
N GLN A 55 7.42 -9.54 -6.64
CA GLN A 55 7.15 -9.69 -8.07
C GLN A 55 8.32 -10.37 -8.81
N ASP A 56 9.56 -10.02 -8.45
CA ASP A 56 10.76 -10.54 -9.09
C ASP A 56 11.06 -12.01 -8.73
N SER A 57 10.47 -12.53 -7.65
CA SER A 57 10.60 -13.93 -7.27
C SER A 57 9.86 -14.88 -8.20
N GLY A 58 8.90 -14.38 -8.99
CA GLY A 58 8.14 -15.15 -9.98
C GLY A 58 7.24 -16.25 -9.40
N THR A 59 7.12 -16.34 -8.07
CA THR A 59 6.31 -17.38 -7.40
C THR A 59 4.83 -17.02 -7.30
N HIS A 60 4.46 -15.79 -7.62
CA HIS A 60 3.08 -15.34 -7.59
C HIS A 60 2.46 -15.44 -9.00
N PRO A 61 1.21 -15.92 -9.15
CA PRO A 61 0.51 -15.87 -10.43
C PRO A 61 0.28 -14.40 -10.80
N THR A 62 1.16 -13.85 -11.62
CA THR A 62 1.06 -12.48 -12.10
C THR A 62 0.78 -12.51 -13.59
N VAL A 63 0.15 -11.45 -14.10
CA VAL A 63 -0.06 -11.30 -15.55
C VAL A 63 1.29 -11.44 -16.27
N ALA A 64 1.37 -12.36 -17.22
CA ALA A 64 2.59 -12.60 -17.98
C ALA A 64 3.10 -11.29 -18.61
N GLY A 65 4.36 -10.94 -18.35
CA GLY A 65 5.00 -9.74 -18.90
C GLY A 65 4.99 -8.50 -18.00
N ARG A 66 4.41 -8.53 -16.79
CA ARG A 66 4.61 -7.47 -15.77
C ARG A 66 5.82 -7.81 -14.90
N GLY A 67 6.90 -7.07 -15.06
CA GLY A 67 8.08 -7.14 -14.17
C GLY A 67 7.91 -6.25 -12.93
N ALA A 68 8.87 -6.33 -12.00
CA ALA A 68 8.88 -5.56 -10.76
C ALA A 68 8.81 -4.03 -10.97
N GLU A 69 9.12 -3.52 -12.16
CA GLU A 69 9.00 -2.09 -12.52
C GLU A 69 7.56 -1.58 -12.70
N THR A 70 6.60 -2.49 -12.83
CA THR A 70 5.20 -2.16 -13.15
C THR A 70 4.20 -2.92 -12.30
N ALA A 71 4.65 -3.68 -11.29
CA ALA A 71 3.79 -4.37 -10.36
C ALA A 71 4.51 -4.63 -9.04
N TYR A 72 3.73 -4.66 -7.96
CA TYR A 72 4.18 -5.12 -6.66
C TYR A 72 3.33 -6.29 -6.16
N VAL A 73 3.98 -7.16 -5.39
CA VAL A 73 3.34 -8.25 -4.67
C VAL A 73 3.93 -8.29 -3.26
N PHE A 74 3.07 -8.30 -2.23
CA PHE A 74 3.53 -8.53 -0.87
C PHE A 74 4.02 -9.97 -0.73
N THR A 75 5.10 -10.17 0.02
CA THR A 75 5.50 -11.53 0.38
C THR A 75 4.41 -12.18 1.25
N GLY A 76 4.38 -13.52 1.30
CA GLY A 76 3.45 -14.22 2.19
C GLY A 76 3.66 -13.86 3.67
N ALA A 77 4.90 -13.56 4.07
CA ALA A 77 5.21 -13.07 5.41
C ALA A 77 4.64 -11.66 5.64
N ASP A 78 4.82 -10.74 4.68
CA ASP A 78 4.28 -9.38 4.78
C ASP A 78 2.73 -9.38 4.80
N LEU A 79 2.07 -10.30 4.08
CA LEU A 79 0.61 -10.45 4.15
C LEU A 79 0.13 -10.94 5.51
N LEU A 80 0.84 -11.89 6.13
CA LEU A 80 0.50 -12.37 7.47
C LEU A 80 0.73 -11.27 8.52
N ASP A 81 1.83 -10.54 8.43
CA ASP A 81 2.12 -9.40 9.31
C ASP A 81 1.08 -8.29 9.15
N LEU A 82 0.67 -7.98 7.91
CA LEU A 82 -0.40 -7.04 7.62
C LEU A 82 -1.70 -7.50 8.30
N ASN A 83 -2.10 -8.76 8.10
CA ASN A 83 -3.31 -9.31 8.70
C ASN A 83 -3.29 -9.24 10.23
N HIS A 84 -2.18 -9.64 10.86
CA HIS A 84 -2.05 -9.55 12.32
C HIS A 84 -2.09 -8.10 12.83
N SER A 85 -1.61 -7.14 12.03
CA SER A 85 -1.65 -5.73 12.43
C SER A 85 -3.08 -5.21 12.58
N LEU A 86 -4.04 -5.73 11.80
CA LEU A 86 -5.43 -5.24 11.81
C LEU A 86 -6.11 -5.39 13.18
N ASP A 87 -5.69 -6.37 13.98
CA ASP A 87 -6.20 -6.62 15.33
C ASP A 87 -5.33 -6.00 16.44
N SER A 88 -4.37 -5.14 16.08
CA SER A 88 -3.45 -4.49 17.03
C SER A 88 -3.89 -3.08 17.44
N GLU A 89 -3.16 -2.47 18.38
CA GLU A 89 -3.38 -1.07 18.80
C GLU A 89 -3.01 -0.05 17.70
N LEU A 90 -2.14 -0.43 16.76
CA LEU A 90 -1.70 0.39 15.64
C LEU A 90 -1.98 -0.36 14.33
N PRO A 91 -3.25 -0.53 13.93
CA PRO A 91 -3.58 -1.27 12.73
C PRO A 91 -3.07 -0.61 11.46
N ALA A 92 -2.84 -1.43 10.44
CA ALA A 92 -2.65 -0.92 9.09
C ALA A 92 -3.90 -0.14 8.65
N ARG A 93 -3.67 1.07 8.13
CA ARG A 93 -4.72 2.02 7.70
C ARG A 93 -4.68 2.28 6.20
N ILE A 94 -3.48 2.26 5.61
CA ILE A 94 -3.25 2.66 4.22
C ILE A 94 -2.23 1.70 3.60
N ILE A 95 -2.55 1.08 2.47
CA ILE A 95 -1.56 0.41 1.62
C ILE A 95 -1.00 1.44 0.63
N TYR A 96 0.31 1.41 0.41
CA TYR A 96 0.98 2.27 -0.56
C TYR A 96 1.89 1.48 -1.49
N HIS A 97 2.11 2.03 -2.68
CA HIS A 97 3.12 1.60 -3.63
C HIS A 97 3.61 2.77 -4.48
N SER A 98 4.71 2.58 -5.21
CA SER A 98 5.27 3.58 -6.11
C SER A 98 5.07 3.21 -7.58
N HIS A 99 4.91 4.21 -8.45
CA HIS A 99 5.02 4.05 -9.91
C HIS A 99 6.34 4.67 -10.40
N PRO A 100 7.46 3.92 -10.48
CA PRO A 100 8.80 4.47 -10.70
C PRO A 100 8.97 5.19 -12.04
N ASN A 101 8.23 4.76 -13.07
CA ASN A 101 8.28 5.33 -14.43
C ASN A 101 6.94 5.96 -14.86
N GLY A 102 6.02 6.17 -13.91
CA GLY A 102 4.65 6.63 -14.17
C GLY A 102 4.27 7.88 -13.38
N GLN A 103 3.08 8.41 -13.64
CA GLN A 103 2.46 9.42 -12.78
C GLN A 103 1.80 8.76 -11.56
N ALA A 104 1.57 9.56 -10.52
CA ALA A 104 0.77 9.17 -9.37
C ALA A 104 -0.73 9.18 -9.75
N TYR A 105 -1.19 8.09 -10.36
CA TYR A 105 -2.60 7.82 -10.64
C TYR A 105 -2.93 6.39 -10.23
N PHE A 106 -4.17 6.14 -9.84
CA PHE A 106 -4.65 4.77 -9.66
C PHE A 106 -4.87 4.13 -11.03
N SER A 107 -4.05 3.13 -11.38
CA SER A 107 -4.27 2.33 -12.58
C SER A 107 -5.60 1.56 -12.47
N PRO A 108 -6.18 1.09 -13.59
CA PRO A 108 -7.38 0.26 -13.52
C PRO A 108 -7.20 -0.96 -12.58
N THR A 109 -6.01 -1.57 -12.58
CA THR A 109 -5.68 -2.67 -11.67
C THR A 109 -5.60 -2.22 -10.21
N ASP A 110 -5.02 -1.06 -9.91
CA ASP A 110 -4.96 -0.56 -8.52
C ASP A 110 -6.36 -0.34 -7.96
N ARG A 111 -7.28 0.14 -8.80
CA ARG A 111 -8.68 0.35 -8.39
C ARG A 111 -9.39 -0.98 -8.13
N GLU A 112 -9.20 -1.95 -9.02
CA GLU A 112 -9.79 -3.29 -8.88
C GLU A 112 -9.30 -3.98 -7.60
N VAL A 113 -7.99 -3.93 -7.33
CA VAL A 113 -7.37 -4.55 -6.15
C VAL A 113 -7.70 -3.82 -4.85
N ALA A 114 -7.86 -2.48 -4.91
CA ALA A 114 -8.24 -1.69 -3.73
C ALA A 114 -9.71 -1.87 -3.33
N THR A 115 -10.56 -2.34 -4.24
CA THR A 115 -11.97 -2.62 -3.96
C THR A 115 -12.18 -4.10 -3.67
N SER A 116 -13.10 -4.39 -2.75
CA SER A 116 -13.56 -5.75 -2.58
C SER A 116 -14.13 -6.29 -3.89
N PRO A 117 -13.79 -7.53 -4.29
CA PRO A 117 -14.40 -8.19 -5.45
C PRO A 117 -15.91 -8.43 -5.27
N TRP A 118 -16.45 -8.20 -4.07
CA TRP A 118 -17.88 -8.32 -3.74
C TRP A 118 -18.61 -6.97 -3.68
N GLY A 119 -17.91 -5.85 -3.94
CA GLY A 119 -18.52 -4.53 -4.08
C GLY A 119 -18.92 -3.82 -2.78
N ASP A 120 -18.41 -4.27 -1.64
CA ASP A 120 -18.61 -3.68 -0.31
C ASP A 120 -17.42 -2.81 0.16
N GLY A 121 -16.46 -2.54 -0.73
CA GLY A 121 -15.30 -1.69 -0.48
C GLY A 121 -15.59 -0.20 -0.55
#